data_AF-A0A9Q3FXI2-F1
#
_entry.id   AF-A0A9Q3FXI2-F1
#
_cell.length_a   1.000
_cell.length_b   1.000
_cell.length_c   1.000
_cell.angle_alpha   90.00
_cell.angle_beta   90.00
_cell.angle_gamma   90.00
#
_symmetry.space_group_name_H-M   'P 1'
#
loop_
_entity.id
_entity.type
_entity.pdbx_description
1 polymer ?
#
loop_
_entity_poly.entity_id
_entity_poly.type
_entity_poly.pdbx_seq_one_letter_code
_entity_poly.pdbx_strand_id
1 'polypeptide(L)'
;MSQEAQASEEKPVHQFNRGSLDVNGLHNQEGIGMESPEVKLHELLGKEFQTWQSAPATPCHKKRKIFERDSRSPDWDTPTALLPISSPKPAPVIKQYNQPLVNKVVWVDIAVDETQTYWWPGVLSYIGSLPHVTLIADSKKEFKHPKPKLLSSFKATKPFLPEFGFQPDQINPIFLQPKADRSQYPTKKALQKAFALAREKYLIYTIEEKEDLPDVSACMIQLSQESREALAAAVLSQDDTSRDSTSSNSEEEEQQTLDAQKDSLDDIFDQPDAELQIPGEVILSKMKPKSDYWPAQVIEYAGLKPLHRRGFKKRIPLKEKYYRIEFCDQEILDVPRSFFLTTDQEEFYQVEVGKLSTIDVSFEDLIPEIEEQVHLLDLVIQGRSADPILMKKHKNFLENPKTRGRIPNDVKYGKYCEDVLQKVGEYIKERYLSSTSINYHLDGQFLKLSESEKTQYIFDILVPELIWLITVQQYASDAKEELPENASTEEIWEYAQKAAAEDIQEADLVDKVMGLRIRKKAMGDQEDEKAKCIERKTSNSQRKTQA
;
A
#
# COMPACT_ATOMS: atom_id res chain seq x y z
N MET A 1 83.44 28.25 40.73
CA MET A 1 82.22 28.63 41.48
C MET A 1 81.19 27.57 41.13
N SER A 2 81.30 26.40 41.77
CA SER A 2 80.48 25.95 42.93
C SER A 2 79.10 25.49 42.44
N GLN A 3 78.54 24.32 42.73
CA GLN A 3 78.88 23.05 43.42
C GLN A 3 77.68 22.11 43.06
N GLU A 4 77.87 20.80 42.80
CA GLU A 4 77.48 19.67 43.69
C GLU A 4 76.04 19.71 44.25
N ALA A 5 75.22 18.64 44.37
CA ALA A 5 75.39 17.18 44.26
C ALA A 5 74.03 16.45 44.53
N GLN A 6 74.00 15.15 44.17
CA GLN A 6 73.30 13.97 44.78
C GLN A 6 71.74 13.95 44.85
N ALA A 7 71.00 12.92 44.41
CA ALA A 7 71.04 11.44 44.54
C ALA A 7 70.52 10.90 45.89
N SER A 8 69.46 10.09 45.85
CA SER A 8 69.18 9.02 46.83
C SER A 8 68.11 8.03 46.31
N GLU A 9 68.52 6.78 46.12
CA GLU A 9 67.71 5.56 46.11
C GLU A 9 67.14 5.26 47.51
N GLU A 10 66.03 4.51 47.60
CA GLU A 10 65.88 3.37 48.53
C GLU A 10 64.58 2.57 48.28
N LYS A 11 64.73 1.25 48.11
CA LYS A 11 63.82 0.12 48.42
C LYS A 11 64.53 -0.67 49.57
N PRO A 12 64.06 -1.83 50.12
CA PRO A 12 62.83 -2.64 49.97
C PRO A 12 62.27 -3.24 51.31
N VAL A 13 61.36 -4.23 51.18
CA VAL A 13 61.13 -5.42 52.05
C VAL A 13 59.99 -5.37 53.10
N HIS A 14 58.97 -6.22 52.92
CA HIS A 14 58.61 -7.26 53.91
C HIS A 14 57.79 -8.42 53.30
N GLN A 15 58.27 -9.64 53.57
CA GLN A 15 57.62 -10.94 53.43
C GLN A 15 56.73 -11.26 54.65
N PHE A 16 56.02 -12.41 54.58
CA PHE A 16 55.30 -13.22 55.59
C PHE A 16 53.77 -13.26 55.33
N ASN A 17 53.02 -14.38 55.40
CA ASN A 17 53.33 -15.80 55.65
C ASN A 17 52.16 -16.69 55.19
N ARG A 18 52.43 -18.01 55.11
CA ARG A 18 51.48 -19.11 54.88
C ARG A 18 50.36 -19.21 55.93
N GLY A 19 49.20 -19.74 55.51
CA GLY A 19 48.16 -20.27 56.38
C GLY A 19 47.28 -21.29 55.65
N SER A 20 47.63 -22.57 55.80
CA SER A 20 46.85 -23.74 55.42
C SER A 20 45.84 -24.06 56.52
N LEU A 21 44.60 -24.40 56.19
CA LEU A 21 43.71 -25.27 56.98
C LEU A 21 42.55 -25.75 56.09
N ASP A 22 42.49 -27.07 55.94
CA ASP A 22 41.34 -27.83 55.46
C ASP A 22 40.15 -27.73 56.43
N VAL A 23 38.97 -28.11 55.91
CA VAL A 23 37.98 -29.07 56.48
C VAL A 23 36.52 -28.59 56.30
N ASN A 24 35.82 -29.33 55.42
CA ASN A 24 34.41 -29.75 55.40
C ASN A 24 33.24 -28.74 55.55
N GLY A 25 32.33 -28.78 54.57
CA GLY A 25 30.95 -28.31 54.70
C GLY A 25 30.09 -28.66 53.49
N LEU A 26 29.33 -29.76 53.61
CA LEU A 26 28.37 -30.31 52.65
C LEU A 26 27.13 -29.41 52.41
N HIS A 27 26.50 -29.63 51.25
CA HIS A 27 25.07 -29.44 50.92
C HIS A 27 24.51 -28.01 50.78
N ASN A 28 24.20 -27.59 49.54
CA ASN A 28 22.83 -27.69 49.03
C ASN A 28 22.75 -27.38 47.52
N GLN A 29 21.96 -28.19 46.82
CA GLN A 29 21.49 -27.99 45.46
C GLN A 29 20.34 -26.98 45.49
N GLU A 30 20.38 -25.95 44.64
CA GLU A 30 19.17 -25.35 44.08
C GLU A 30 19.42 -25.06 42.59
N GLY A 31 18.51 -25.56 41.76
CA GLY A 31 18.57 -25.49 40.32
C GLY A 31 18.32 -24.08 39.82
N ILE A 32 19.22 -23.60 38.98
CA ILE A 32 19.03 -22.38 38.20
C ILE A 32 18.11 -22.77 37.03
N GLY A 33 16.84 -22.39 37.14
CA GLY A 33 15.93 -22.32 36.00
C GLY A 33 16.44 -21.26 35.03
N MET A 34 16.69 -21.67 33.78
CA MET A 34 16.88 -20.73 32.68
C MET A 34 15.52 -20.13 32.32
N GLU A 35 15.24 -18.95 32.86
CA GLU A 35 14.17 -18.09 32.37
C GLU A 35 14.62 -17.39 31.08
N SER A 36 13.70 -17.37 30.11
CA SER A 36 13.88 -16.80 28.77
C SER A 36 14.12 -15.28 28.85
N PRO A 37 15.07 -14.70 28.10
CA PRO A 37 15.45 -13.29 28.21
C PRO A 37 14.43 -12.26 27.67
N GLU A 38 13.30 -12.68 27.10
CA GLU A 38 12.29 -11.76 26.55
C GLU A 38 11.41 -11.08 27.61
N VAL A 39 11.27 -11.65 28.82
CA VAL A 39 10.36 -11.10 29.86
C VAL A 39 10.99 -9.96 30.67
N LYS A 40 12.32 -9.79 30.65
CA LYS A 40 13.03 -8.76 31.44
C LYS A 40 13.06 -7.36 30.82
N LEU A 41 12.71 -7.21 29.54
CA LEU A 41 12.68 -5.91 28.86
C LEU A 41 11.51 -5.04 29.34
N HIS A 42 10.35 -5.68 29.57
CA HIS A 42 9.11 -5.02 30.01
C HIS A 42 9.17 -4.53 31.46
N GLU A 43 9.89 -5.25 32.32
CA GLU A 43 10.00 -4.92 33.75
C GLU A 43 10.93 -3.72 34.02
N LEU A 44 11.92 -3.47 33.15
CA LEU A 44 12.85 -2.34 33.29
C LEU A 44 12.23 -1.01 32.82
N LEU A 45 11.47 -1.02 31.72
CA LEU A 45 10.76 0.16 31.21
C LEU A 45 9.56 0.53 32.11
N GLY A 46 8.89 -0.46 32.71
CA GLY A 46 7.77 -0.21 33.64
C GLY A 46 8.18 0.31 35.02
N LYS A 47 9.38 -0.03 35.52
CA LYS A 47 9.83 0.34 36.88
C LYS A 47 10.47 1.72 36.99
N GLU A 48 11.11 2.23 35.94
CA GLU A 48 11.74 3.56 36.00
C GLU A 48 10.71 4.71 35.93
N PHE A 49 9.55 4.48 35.31
CA PHE A 49 8.49 5.50 35.17
C PHE A 49 7.67 5.78 36.43
N GLN A 50 7.74 4.94 37.47
CA GLN A 50 6.96 5.14 38.71
C GLN A 50 7.49 6.26 39.62
N THR A 51 8.63 6.87 39.30
CA THR A 51 9.28 7.89 40.17
C THR A 51 8.95 9.35 39.85
N TRP A 52 8.15 9.63 38.81
CA TRP A 52 7.85 11.02 38.42
C TRP A 52 6.36 11.24 38.14
N GLN A 53 5.60 11.50 39.19
CA GLN A 53 4.24 12.07 39.08
C GLN A 53 4.08 13.19 40.10
N SER A 54 4.21 14.45 39.67
CA SER A 54 3.66 15.65 40.31
C SER A 54 3.80 16.89 39.40
N ALA A 55 2.96 17.00 38.37
CA ALA A 55 2.61 18.29 37.76
C ALA A 55 1.26 18.17 37.01
N PRO A 56 0.36 19.16 37.08
CA PRO A 56 -0.94 19.09 36.42
C PRO A 56 -0.84 19.53 34.95
N ALA A 57 -1.28 18.66 34.03
CA ALA A 57 -1.45 18.99 32.62
C ALA A 57 -2.82 19.64 32.36
N THR A 58 -2.88 20.50 31.33
CA THR A 58 -4.07 21.24 30.90
C THR A 58 -4.77 20.43 29.79
N PRO A 59 -6.11 20.28 29.78
CA PRO A 59 -6.76 19.34 28.87
C PRO A 59 -6.91 19.90 27.45
N CYS A 60 -6.49 19.13 26.45
CA CYS A 60 -6.82 19.37 25.05
C CYS A 60 -7.94 18.39 24.64
N HIS A 61 -9.09 18.92 24.26
CA HIS A 61 -10.26 18.11 23.92
C HIS A 61 -10.19 17.60 22.49
N LYS A 62 -10.21 16.28 22.28
CA LYS A 62 -10.83 15.64 21.10
C LYS A 62 -11.35 14.25 21.50
N LYS A 63 -12.66 14.03 21.28
CA LYS A 63 -13.35 12.76 21.56
C LYS A 63 -13.47 11.96 20.25
N ARG A 64 -12.87 10.78 20.16
CA ARG A 64 -13.21 9.74 19.18
C ARG A 64 -13.94 8.59 19.88
N LYS A 65 -14.80 7.88 19.15
CA LYS A 65 -15.73 6.88 19.67
C LYS A 65 -15.90 5.76 18.64
N ILE A 66 -15.26 4.60 18.80
CA ILE A 66 -15.49 3.38 17.99
C ILE A 66 -15.15 2.16 18.87
N PHE A 67 -16.11 1.32 19.28
CA PHE A 67 -16.73 0.14 18.63
C PHE A 67 -15.81 -1.10 18.56
N GLU A 68 -16.03 -2.03 19.50
CA GLU A 68 -15.37 -3.33 19.63
C GLU A 68 -15.78 -4.31 18.52
N ARG A 69 -14.83 -5.19 18.13
CA ARG A 69 -15.13 -6.42 17.39
C ARG A 69 -14.22 -7.56 17.86
N ASP A 70 -14.87 -8.61 18.37
CA ASP A 70 -14.28 -9.89 18.74
C ASP A 70 -13.66 -10.63 17.54
N SER A 71 -12.51 -11.27 17.75
CA SER A 71 -11.98 -12.30 16.85
C SER A 71 -11.31 -13.41 17.66
N ARG A 72 -11.94 -14.59 17.69
CA ARG A 72 -11.37 -15.84 18.21
C ARG A 72 -10.33 -16.38 17.22
N SER A 73 -9.15 -16.75 17.69
CA SER A 73 -8.20 -17.59 16.95
C SER A 73 -8.54 -19.08 17.11
N PRO A 74 -8.00 -19.92 16.22
CA PRO A 74 -7.28 -21.07 16.75
C PRO A 74 -5.94 -21.35 16.02
N ASP A 75 -4.95 -21.53 16.88
CA ASP A 75 -3.72 -22.31 16.81
C ASP A 75 -3.95 -23.82 16.45
N TRP A 76 -3.00 -24.70 16.07
CA TRP A 76 -1.53 -24.78 16.01
C TRP A 76 -1.11 -25.83 14.94
N ASP A 77 0.17 -25.80 14.56
CA ASP A 77 1.10 -26.93 14.29
C ASP A 77 1.67 -27.24 12.88
N THR A 78 3.00 -27.33 12.89
CA THR A 78 3.99 -27.65 11.83
C THR A 78 4.49 -29.10 12.04
N PRO A 79 5.58 -29.65 11.42
CA PRO A 79 6.23 -29.50 10.10
C PRO A 79 6.48 -30.88 9.40
N THR A 80 7.18 -30.92 8.24
CA THR A 80 8.41 -31.75 8.02
C THR A 80 8.66 -32.23 6.56
N ALA A 81 9.94 -32.09 6.18
CA ALA A 81 10.79 -32.88 5.27
C ALA A 81 10.90 -32.55 3.76
N LEU A 82 12.15 -32.16 3.46
CA LEU A 82 12.84 -32.10 2.17
C LEU A 82 13.11 -33.49 1.58
N LEU A 83 12.99 -33.64 0.25
CA LEU A 83 13.73 -34.63 -0.54
C LEU A 83 14.05 -34.10 -1.96
N PRO A 84 15.08 -34.66 -2.63
CA PRO A 84 15.91 -33.93 -3.59
C PRO A 84 15.46 -34.01 -5.06
N ILE A 85 15.79 -32.95 -5.78
CA ILE A 85 15.60 -32.77 -7.23
C ILE A 85 16.65 -33.58 -7.99
N SER A 86 16.23 -34.44 -8.91
CA SER A 86 17.08 -35.00 -9.97
C SER A 86 16.61 -34.46 -11.33
N SER A 87 17.55 -33.94 -12.11
CA SER A 87 17.35 -33.35 -13.43
C SER A 87 17.33 -34.40 -14.57
N PRO A 88 16.74 -34.07 -15.74
CA PRO A 88 16.01 -35.01 -16.57
C PRO A 88 16.82 -35.60 -17.74
N LYS A 89 16.29 -36.68 -18.34
CA LYS A 89 16.76 -37.27 -19.60
C LYS A 89 15.76 -36.94 -20.71
N PRO A 90 16.19 -36.46 -21.91
CA PRO A 90 15.26 -36.09 -22.96
C PRO A 90 14.86 -37.32 -23.78
N ALA A 91 13.57 -37.45 -24.05
CA ALA A 91 12.99 -38.44 -24.95
C ALA A 91 11.93 -37.75 -25.83
N PRO A 92 11.61 -38.31 -27.00
CA PRO A 92 11.68 -37.57 -28.25
C PRO A 92 10.36 -36.89 -28.65
N VAL A 93 10.52 -35.92 -29.55
CA VAL A 93 9.47 -35.21 -30.28
C VAL A 93 8.49 -36.18 -30.93
N ILE A 94 7.29 -36.30 -30.36
CA ILE A 94 6.14 -36.97 -30.98
C ILE A 94 5.15 -35.89 -31.43
N LYS A 95 4.83 -35.91 -32.73
CA LYS A 95 3.82 -35.06 -33.38
C LYS A 95 2.44 -35.37 -32.80
N GLN A 96 1.91 -34.52 -31.93
CA GLN A 96 0.50 -34.52 -31.55
C GLN A 96 -0.28 -33.59 -32.48
N TYR A 97 -1.03 -34.18 -33.40
CA TYR A 97 -2.19 -33.55 -34.05
C TYR A 97 -3.44 -34.32 -33.62
N ASN A 98 -4.49 -33.57 -33.26
CA ASN A 98 -5.89 -33.98 -33.10
C ASN A 98 -6.41 -34.32 -31.68
N GLN A 99 -6.12 -33.46 -30.69
CA GLN A 99 -7.09 -33.25 -29.60
C GLN A 99 -7.79 -31.89 -29.81
N PRO A 100 -9.13 -31.80 -29.61
CA PRO A 100 -9.83 -30.52 -29.70
C PRO A 100 -9.28 -29.56 -28.64
N LEU A 101 -8.83 -28.40 -29.09
CA LEU A 101 -8.12 -27.39 -28.29
C LEU A 101 -9.10 -26.61 -27.39
N VAL A 102 -9.85 -27.29 -26.53
CA VAL A 102 -10.85 -26.67 -25.66
C VAL A 102 -10.13 -25.79 -24.62
N ASN A 103 -10.63 -24.57 -24.39
CA ASN A 103 -10.16 -23.60 -23.38
C ASN A 103 -8.77 -22.97 -23.61
N LYS A 104 -8.26 -22.94 -24.85
CA LYS A 104 -7.03 -22.20 -25.16
C LYS A 104 -7.28 -20.70 -25.31
N VAL A 105 -6.37 -19.90 -24.75
CA VAL A 105 -6.35 -18.45 -24.95
C VAL A 105 -5.76 -18.15 -26.34
N VAL A 106 -6.40 -17.29 -27.10
CA VAL A 106 -6.00 -16.87 -28.45
C VAL A 106 -6.06 -15.36 -28.59
N TRP A 107 -5.23 -14.79 -29.46
CA TRP A 107 -5.36 -13.43 -29.95
C TRP A 107 -6.33 -13.42 -31.12
N VAL A 108 -7.26 -12.47 -31.12
CA VAL A 108 -8.29 -12.33 -32.15
C VAL A 108 -8.28 -10.92 -32.70
N ASP A 109 -8.33 -10.79 -34.03
CA ASP A 109 -8.49 -9.51 -34.69
C ASP A 109 -9.97 -9.07 -34.66
N ILE A 110 -10.23 -7.96 -33.95
CA ILE A 110 -11.57 -7.38 -33.79
C ILE A 110 -11.70 -6.01 -34.48
N ALA A 111 -10.81 -5.69 -35.44
CA ALA A 111 -10.93 -4.47 -36.25
C ALA A 111 -12.28 -4.38 -36.97
N VAL A 112 -12.84 -3.17 -37.01
CA VAL A 112 -14.12 -2.88 -37.68
C VAL A 112 -13.93 -2.71 -39.19
N ASP A 113 -12.79 -2.13 -39.61
CA ASP A 113 -12.46 -1.89 -41.02
C ASP A 113 -11.47 -2.92 -41.59
N GLU A 114 -11.60 -3.20 -42.89
CA GLU A 114 -10.73 -4.13 -43.63
C GLU A 114 -9.28 -3.66 -43.71
N THR A 115 -9.02 -2.36 -43.56
CA THR A 115 -7.69 -1.76 -43.60
C THR A 115 -6.96 -1.75 -42.26
N GLN A 116 -7.66 -2.07 -41.17
CA GLN A 116 -7.12 -2.03 -39.81
C GLN A 116 -7.01 -3.44 -39.22
N THR A 117 -6.19 -3.57 -38.16
CA THR A 117 -6.06 -4.81 -37.37
C THR A 117 -5.96 -4.42 -35.90
N TYR A 118 -6.76 -5.05 -35.04
CA TYR A 118 -6.73 -4.80 -33.60
C TYR A 118 -6.86 -6.10 -32.83
N TRP A 119 -5.82 -6.45 -32.07
CA TRP A 119 -5.69 -7.72 -31.40
C TRP A 119 -6.24 -7.66 -29.97
N TRP A 120 -7.19 -8.55 -29.69
CA TRP A 120 -7.81 -8.71 -28.39
C TRP A 120 -7.71 -10.16 -27.90
N PRO A 121 -7.46 -10.42 -26.61
CA PRO A 121 -7.39 -11.79 -26.11
C PRO A 121 -8.81 -12.38 -25.97
N GLY A 122 -8.95 -13.64 -26.36
CA GLY A 122 -10.18 -14.42 -26.26
C GLY A 122 -9.91 -15.84 -25.81
N VAL A 123 -10.95 -16.52 -25.31
CA VAL A 123 -10.91 -17.93 -24.93
C VAL A 123 -11.65 -18.75 -25.98
N LEU A 124 -10.97 -19.75 -26.53
CA LEU A 124 -11.53 -20.68 -27.49
C LEU A 124 -12.36 -21.75 -26.77
N SER A 125 -13.62 -21.88 -27.15
CA SER A 125 -14.55 -22.91 -26.68
C SER A 125 -15.16 -23.64 -27.87
N TYR A 126 -15.78 -24.80 -27.63
CA TYR A 126 -16.49 -25.56 -28.67
C TYR A 126 -17.96 -25.65 -28.29
N ILE A 127 -18.84 -25.23 -29.19
CA ILE A 127 -20.29 -25.42 -29.07
C ILE A 127 -20.67 -26.39 -30.16
N GLY A 128 -20.93 -27.65 -29.78
CA GLY A 128 -21.00 -28.77 -30.72
C GLY A 128 -19.63 -29.03 -31.36
N SER A 129 -19.57 -29.11 -32.69
CA SER A 129 -18.32 -29.30 -33.45
C SER A 129 -17.65 -28.00 -33.90
N LEU A 130 -18.27 -26.85 -33.63
CA LEU A 130 -17.82 -25.56 -34.16
C LEU A 130 -17.02 -24.78 -33.10
N PRO A 131 -15.81 -24.30 -33.44
CA PRO A 131 -15.00 -23.48 -32.55
C PRO A 131 -15.59 -22.08 -32.43
N HIS A 132 -15.77 -21.64 -31.20
CA HIS A 132 -16.23 -20.30 -30.85
C HIS A 132 -15.18 -19.59 -30.00
N VAL A 133 -15.14 -18.27 -30.08
CA VAL A 133 -14.30 -17.45 -29.21
C VAL A 133 -15.17 -16.52 -28.39
N THR A 134 -14.92 -16.55 -27.09
CA THR A 134 -15.44 -15.59 -26.12
C THR A 134 -14.33 -14.58 -25.82
N LEU A 135 -14.51 -13.33 -26.24
CA LEU A 135 -13.54 -12.26 -25.96
C LEU A 135 -13.44 -12.03 -24.44
N ILE A 136 -12.23 -11.85 -23.91
CA ILE A 136 -12.03 -11.55 -22.49
C ILE A 136 -12.45 -10.09 -22.29
N ALA A 137 -13.56 -9.87 -21.59
CA ALA A 137 -14.24 -8.58 -21.59
C ALA A 137 -13.37 -7.41 -21.12
N ASP A 138 -13.59 -6.25 -21.76
CA ASP A 138 -13.27 -4.94 -21.19
C ASP A 138 -14.28 -4.67 -20.07
N SER A 139 -13.81 -4.35 -18.86
CA SER A 139 -14.67 -4.05 -17.71
C SER A 139 -15.57 -2.83 -17.91
N LYS A 140 -15.37 -2.01 -18.96
CA LYS A 140 -16.07 -0.72 -19.16
C LYS A 140 -17.07 -0.66 -20.31
N LYS A 141 -17.09 -1.62 -21.25
CA LYS A 141 -18.08 -1.65 -22.33
C LYS A 141 -18.91 -2.92 -22.21
N GLU A 142 -20.22 -2.76 -22.02
CA GLU A 142 -21.19 -3.86 -22.08
C GLU A 142 -21.14 -4.58 -23.44
N PHE A 143 -20.22 -5.51 -23.58
CA PHE A 143 -20.52 -6.68 -24.37
C PHE A 143 -21.46 -7.52 -23.52
N LYS A 144 -22.78 -7.36 -23.70
CA LYS A 144 -23.80 -8.34 -23.28
C LYS A 144 -23.17 -9.72 -23.41
N HIS A 145 -22.87 -10.40 -22.29
CA HIS A 145 -22.02 -11.60 -22.19
C HIS A 145 -21.39 -11.98 -23.53
N PRO A 146 -20.14 -11.59 -23.86
CA PRO A 146 -19.64 -11.59 -25.24
C PRO A 146 -20.03 -12.90 -25.90
N LYS A 147 -21.12 -12.86 -26.69
CA LYS A 147 -21.76 -14.10 -27.10
C LYS A 147 -20.68 -14.84 -27.86
N PRO A 148 -20.40 -16.11 -27.52
CA PRO A 148 -19.35 -16.86 -28.19
C PRO A 148 -19.56 -16.68 -29.69
N LYS A 149 -18.60 -16.05 -30.34
CA LYS A 149 -18.66 -15.80 -31.79
C LYS A 149 -17.95 -16.93 -32.48
N LEU A 150 -18.48 -17.36 -33.62
CA LEU A 150 -17.81 -18.38 -34.42
C LEU A 150 -16.39 -17.93 -34.74
N LEU A 151 -15.38 -18.78 -34.55
CA LEU A 151 -13.97 -18.43 -34.76
C LEU A 151 -13.72 -17.86 -36.17
N SER A 152 -14.43 -18.38 -37.17
CA SER A 152 -14.35 -17.94 -38.57
C SER A 152 -14.99 -16.56 -38.83
N SER A 153 -15.70 -15.97 -37.86
CA SER A 153 -16.24 -14.61 -37.99
C SER A 153 -15.19 -13.52 -37.77
N PHE A 154 -14.01 -13.89 -37.28
CA PHE A 154 -12.89 -12.98 -37.08
C PHE A 154 -11.92 -13.03 -38.25
N LYS A 155 -11.36 -11.87 -38.60
CA LYS A 155 -10.45 -11.71 -39.75
C LYS A 155 -9.19 -12.55 -39.61
N ALA A 156 -8.63 -12.62 -38.41
CA ALA A 156 -7.44 -13.39 -38.11
C ALA A 156 -7.41 -13.80 -36.64
N THR A 157 -6.76 -14.93 -36.37
CA THR A 157 -6.45 -15.39 -35.01
C THR A 157 -5.01 -15.86 -34.89
N LYS A 158 -4.43 -15.74 -33.70
CA LYS A 158 -3.06 -16.18 -33.38
C LYS A 158 -3.05 -16.88 -32.02
N PRO A 159 -2.12 -17.83 -31.79
CA PRO A 159 -1.93 -18.39 -30.47
C PRO A 159 -1.50 -17.29 -29.48
N PHE A 160 -2.01 -17.36 -28.25
CA PHE A 160 -1.57 -16.47 -27.18
C PHE A 160 -0.23 -16.95 -26.61
N LEU A 161 0.77 -16.05 -26.58
CA LEU A 161 2.11 -16.31 -26.06
C LEU A 161 2.44 -15.26 -24.96
N PRO A 162 2.48 -15.65 -23.68
CA PRO A 162 2.81 -14.74 -22.58
C PRO A 162 4.33 -14.63 -22.40
N GLU A 163 5.05 -14.08 -23.38
CA GLU A 163 6.47 -13.84 -23.20
C GLU A 163 6.70 -12.69 -22.20
N PHE A 164 7.71 -12.83 -21.33
CA PHE A 164 8.11 -11.79 -20.38
C PHE A 164 8.57 -10.55 -21.15
N GLY A 165 7.88 -9.42 -20.96
CA GLY A 165 8.16 -8.16 -21.66
C GLY A 165 7.20 -7.84 -22.82
N PHE A 166 6.23 -8.71 -23.10
CA PHE A 166 5.17 -8.42 -24.06
C PHE A 166 4.27 -7.28 -23.56
N GLN A 167 4.27 -6.15 -24.28
CA GLN A 167 3.45 -4.97 -23.97
C GLN A 167 2.27 -4.87 -24.96
N PRO A 168 1.01 -5.08 -24.51
CA PRO A 168 -0.16 -5.12 -25.39
C PRO A 168 -0.38 -3.85 -26.21
N ASP A 169 0.08 -2.71 -25.71
CA ASP A 169 0.05 -1.40 -26.35
C ASP A 169 1.04 -1.25 -27.51
N GLN A 170 2.08 -2.09 -27.58
CA GLN A 170 3.03 -2.09 -28.71
C GLN A 170 2.51 -2.87 -29.92
N ILE A 171 1.58 -3.81 -29.70
CA ILE A 171 1.09 -4.73 -30.73
C ILE A 171 -0.21 -4.26 -31.35
N ASN A 172 -0.95 -3.44 -30.62
CA ASN A 172 -2.17 -2.83 -31.09
C ASN A 172 -1.87 -1.51 -31.82
N PRO A 173 -1.97 -1.47 -33.16
CA PRO A 173 -1.57 -0.32 -33.97
C PRO A 173 -2.33 0.96 -33.61
N ILE A 174 -3.51 0.83 -33.01
CA ILE A 174 -4.37 1.96 -32.67
C ILE A 174 -3.78 2.91 -31.63
N PHE A 175 -2.94 2.40 -30.71
CA PHE A 175 -2.29 3.26 -29.73
C PHE A 175 -1.19 4.13 -30.34
N LEU A 176 -0.80 3.83 -31.60
CA LEU A 176 0.12 4.63 -32.41
C LEU A 176 -0.61 5.67 -33.28
N GLN A 177 -1.94 5.63 -33.36
CA GLN A 177 -2.75 6.53 -34.19
C GLN A 177 -3.31 7.75 -33.41
N PRO A 178 -3.70 8.85 -34.09
CA PRO A 178 -4.24 10.07 -33.47
C PRO A 178 -5.50 9.83 -32.61
N LYS A 179 -5.76 10.73 -31.64
CA LYS A 179 -6.78 10.55 -30.58
C LYS A 179 -8.23 10.41 -31.07
N ALA A 180 -8.59 10.94 -32.24
CA ALA A 180 -9.98 11.03 -32.72
C ALA A 180 -10.63 9.67 -33.02
N ASP A 181 -9.86 8.67 -33.42
CA ASP A 181 -10.37 7.35 -33.85
C ASP A 181 -10.41 6.31 -32.71
N ARG A 182 -9.97 6.69 -31.50
CA ARG A 182 -9.81 5.75 -30.37
C ARG A 182 -11.12 5.41 -29.65
N SER A 183 -12.19 6.18 -29.86
CA SER A 183 -13.47 6.01 -29.14
C SER A 183 -14.19 4.69 -29.46
N GLN A 184 -13.98 4.15 -30.66
CA GLN A 184 -14.61 2.91 -31.13
C GLN A 184 -13.96 1.65 -30.56
N TYR A 185 -12.78 1.77 -29.94
CA TYR A 185 -11.98 0.64 -29.49
C TYR A 185 -11.87 0.56 -27.96
N PRO A 186 -11.43 -0.57 -27.39
CA PRO A 186 -11.15 -0.69 -25.96
C PRO A 186 -9.98 0.19 -25.50
N THR A 187 -10.03 0.62 -24.24
CA THR A 187 -9.00 1.51 -23.67
C THR A 187 -7.67 0.78 -23.41
N LYS A 188 -6.55 1.51 -23.28
CA LYS A 188 -5.25 0.93 -22.93
C LYS A 188 -5.29 0.15 -21.61
N LYS A 189 -5.94 0.71 -20.58
CA LYS A 189 -6.10 0.04 -19.27
C LYS A 189 -6.94 -1.22 -19.38
N ALA A 190 -8.03 -1.18 -20.15
CA ALA A 190 -8.85 -2.34 -20.41
C ALA A 190 -8.07 -3.47 -21.08
N LEU A 191 -7.27 -3.15 -22.11
CA LEU A 191 -6.41 -4.12 -22.77
C LEU A 191 -5.38 -4.72 -21.81
N GLN A 192 -4.76 -3.89 -20.96
CA GLN A 192 -3.80 -4.36 -19.96
C GLN A 192 -4.46 -5.29 -18.93
N LYS A 193 -5.66 -4.96 -18.45
CA LYS A 193 -6.45 -5.83 -17.57
C LYS A 193 -6.81 -7.14 -18.26
N ALA A 194 -7.35 -7.07 -19.47
CA ALA A 194 -7.70 -8.25 -20.25
C ALA A 194 -6.47 -9.13 -20.53
N PHE A 195 -5.31 -8.54 -20.78
CA PHE A 195 -4.04 -9.28 -20.95
C PHE A 195 -3.57 -9.94 -19.65
N ALA A 196 -3.66 -9.26 -18.50
CA ALA A 196 -3.31 -9.86 -17.21
C ALA A 196 -4.19 -11.09 -16.91
N LEU A 197 -5.50 -10.97 -17.12
CA LEU A 197 -6.46 -12.07 -17.01
C LEU A 197 -6.18 -13.17 -18.03
N ALA A 198 -5.85 -12.81 -19.27
CA ALA A 198 -5.51 -13.77 -20.32
C ALA A 198 -4.25 -14.57 -19.96
N ARG A 199 -3.25 -13.90 -19.37
CA ARG A 199 -2.00 -14.51 -18.90
C ARG A 199 -2.23 -15.43 -17.71
N GLU A 200 -3.03 -15.00 -16.74
CA GLU A 200 -3.42 -15.82 -15.59
C GLU A 200 -4.16 -17.08 -16.05
N LYS A 201 -5.19 -16.93 -16.90
CA LYS A 201 -5.92 -18.06 -17.47
C LYS A 201 -5.00 -18.98 -18.27
N TYR A 202 -4.13 -18.41 -19.12
CA TYR A 202 -3.15 -19.20 -19.86
C TYR A 202 -2.27 -20.01 -18.92
N LEU A 203 -1.73 -19.39 -17.85
CA LEU A 203 -0.90 -20.06 -16.85
C LEU A 203 -1.63 -21.22 -16.17
N ILE A 204 -2.86 -20.99 -15.70
CA ILE A 204 -3.72 -22.04 -15.11
C ILE A 204 -3.86 -23.22 -16.08
N TYR A 205 -4.21 -22.96 -17.34
CA TYR A 205 -4.39 -24.00 -18.35
C TYR A 205 -3.09 -24.67 -18.83
N THR A 206 -1.92 -24.03 -18.70
CA THR A 206 -0.63 -24.67 -19.00
C THR A 206 -0.04 -25.47 -17.85
N ILE A 207 -0.40 -25.16 -16.60
CA ILE A 207 0.14 -25.83 -15.41
C ILE A 207 -0.74 -27.02 -15.01
N GLU A 208 -2.06 -26.90 -15.17
CA GLU A 208 -3.02 -27.95 -14.86
C GLU A 208 -3.41 -28.71 -16.13
N GLU A 209 -2.60 -29.71 -16.52
CA GLU A 209 -3.03 -30.76 -17.47
C GLU A 209 -4.06 -31.73 -16.83
N LYS A 210 -4.94 -31.24 -15.95
CA LYS A 210 -5.97 -32.05 -15.27
C LYS A 210 -7.37 -31.61 -15.70
N GLU A 211 -8.17 -32.59 -16.11
CA GLU A 211 -9.55 -32.46 -16.61
C GLU A 211 -10.58 -31.98 -15.56
N ASP A 212 -10.19 -31.79 -14.30
CA ASP A 212 -11.11 -31.37 -13.25
C ASP A 212 -11.14 -29.83 -13.14
N LEU A 213 -12.22 -29.27 -13.71
CA LEU A 213 -12.55 -27.85 -13.68
C LEU A 213 -12.70 -27.31 -12.24
N PRO A 214 -12.20 -26.09 -11.93
CA PRO A 214 -12.66 -25.37 -10.74
C PRO A 214 -14.12 -24.94 -10.90
N ASP A 215 -14.86 -24.97 -9.78
CA ASP A 215 -16.28 -24.60 -9.70
C ASP A 215 -16.52 -23.19 -10.28
N VAL A 216 -17.38 -23.14 -11.29
CA VAL A 216 -17.71 -21.95 -12.11
C VAL A 216 -18.38 -20.85 -11.26
N SER A 217 -18.89 -21.21 -10.07
CA SER A 217 -19.45 -20.27 -9.10
C SER A 217 -18.43 -19.22 -8.59
N ALA A 218 -17.13 -19.56 -8.58
CA ALA A 218 -16.06 -18.64 -8.15
C ALA A 218 -15.63 -17.60 -9.21
N CYS A 219 -16.13 -17.71 -10.46
CA CYS A 219 -15.69 -16.90 -11.60
C CYS A 219 -16.74 -15.89 -12.12
N MET A 220 -17.85 -15.68 -11.42
CA MET A 220 -18.87 -14.71 -11.85
C MET A 220 -18.50 -13.28 -11.44
N ILE A 221 -18.16 -12.45 -12.43
CA ILE A 221 -17.88 -11.01 -12.25
C ILE A 221 -19.21 -10.25 -12.14
N GLN A 222 -19.34 -9.43 -11.10
CA GLN A 222 -20.47 -8.52 -10.87
C GLN A 222 -20.54 -7.43 -11.97
N LEU A 223 -21.74 -7.18 -12.51
CA LEU A 223 -22.00 -6.20 -13.60
C LEU A 223 -21.67 -4.76 -13.19
N SER A 224 -21.45 -3.81 -14.11
CA SER A 224 -21.31 -2.38 -13.77
C SER A 224 -22.68 -1.70 -13.53
N GLN A 225 -22.76 -0.53 -12.90
CA GLN A 225 -24.04 0.12 -12.55
C GLN A 225 -24.84 0.58 -13.78
N GLU A 226 -24.22 1.28 -14.73
CA GLU A 226 -24.89 1.78 -15.95
C GLU A 226 -25.44 0.63 -16.81
N SER A 227 -24.69 -0.48 -16.86
CA SER A 227 -25.04 -1.72 -17.57
C SER A 227 -26.34 -2.33 -17.07
N ARG A 228 -26.40 -2.32 -15.75
CA ARG A 228 -27.40 -3.00 -14.99
C ARG A 228 -28.67 -2.09 -15.12
N GLU A 229 -28.55 -0.75 -15.07
CA GLU A 229 -29.67 0.21 -15.17
C GLU A 229 -30.29 0.20 -16.58
N ALA A 230 -29.45 0.02 -17.60
CA ALA A 230 -29.89 -0.20 -18.97
C ALA A 230 -30.64 -1.54 -19.14
N LEU A 231 -30.24 -2.60 -18.43
CA LEU A 231 -30.94 -3.89 -18.42
C LEU A 231 -32.30 -3.77 -17.70
N ALA A 232 -32.36 -3.09 -16.56
CA ALA A 232 -33.59 -2.78 -15.85
C ALA A 232 -34.57 -1.99 -16.72
N ALA A 233 -34.09 -0.93 -17.39
CA ALA A 233 -34.90 -0.14 -18.32
C ALA A 233 -35.36 -0.95 -19.54
N ALA A 234 -34.52 -1.86 -20.05
CA ALA A 234 -34.86 -2.71 -21.19
C ALA A 234 -35.91 -3.79 -20.83
N VAL A 235 -35.80 -4.41 -19.65
CA VAL A 235 -36.75 -5.40 -19.14
C VAL A 235 -38.10 -4.75 -18.86
N LEU A 236 -38.11 -3.56 -18.23
CA LEU A 236 -39.35 -2.80 -17.98
C LEU A 236 -39.99 -2.29 -19.28
N SER A 237 -39.18 -1.96 -20.32
CA SER A 237 -39.71 -1.51 -21.62
C SER A 237 -40.33 -2.62 -22.47
N GLN A 238 -40.02 -3.89 -22.20
CA GLN A 238 -40.55 -5.01 -22.99
C GLN A 238 -41.99 -5.37 -22.61
N ASP A 239 -42.40 -5.13 -21.36
CA ASP A 239 -43.77 -5.38 -20.90
C ASP A 239 -44.78 -4.34 -21.42
N ASP A 240 -44.33 -3.11 -21.71
CA ASP A 240 -45.20 -2.05 -22.26
C ASP A 240 -45.60 -2.26 -23.74
N THR A 241 -44.85 -3.06 -24.50
CA THR A 241 -45.10 -3.23 -25.95
C THR A 241 -46.05 -4.38 -26.33
N SER A 242 -46.66 -5.07 -25.36
CA SER A 242 -47.53 -6.22 -25.63
C SER A 242 -48.95 -6.12 -25.08
N ARG A 243 -49.52 -4.91 -24.95
CA ARG A 243 -50.96 -4.77 -24.64
C ARG A 243 -51.63 -3.72 -25.49
N ASP A 244 -52.07 -4.16 -26.67
CA ASP A 244 -53.18 -3.50 -27.34
C ASP A 244 -54.49 -4.20 -26.92
N SER A 245 -55.40 -3.40 -26.37
CA SER A 245 -56.83 -3.66 -26.19
C SER A 245 -57.27 -4.69 -25.12
N THR A 246 -57.69 -4.20 -23.94
CA THR A 246 -59.10 -4.15 -23.47
C THR A 246 -59.19 -4.10 -21.93
N SER A 247 -60.06 -3.20 -21.42
CA SER A 247 -60.61 -3.11 -20.06
C SER A 247 -59.87 -2.22 -19.05
N SER A 248 -60.44 -1.03 -18.90
CA SER A 248 -60.27 -0.09 -17.80
C SER A 248 -60.79 -0.70 -16.49
N ASN A 249 -59.91 -1.26 -15.65
CA ASN A 249 -60.08 -1.40 -14.19
C ASN A 249 -58.85 -1.91 -13.40
N SER A 250 -57.62 -1.86 -13.94
CA SER A 250 -56.44 -2.50 -13.31
C SER A 250 -55.21 -1.59 -13.12
N GLU A 251 -55.38 -0.27 -13.02
CA GLU A 251 -54.25 0.67 -12.83
C GLU A 251 -53.57 0.51 -11.45
N GLU A 252 -54.27 0.02 -10.41
CA GLU A 252 -53.70 -0.16 -9.07
C GLU A 252 -52.86 -1.46 -8.93
N GLU A 253 -53.17 -2.52 -9.69
CA GLU A 253 -52.42 -3.79 -9.65
C GLU A 253 -51.16 -3.76 -10.54
N GLU A 254 -51.18 -3.03 -11.65
CA GLU A 254 -50.00 -2.83 -12.52
C GLU A 254 -48.95 -1.93 -11.84
N GLN A 255 -49.38 -0.96 -11.03
CA GLN A 255 -48.46 -0.13 -10.25
C GLN A 255 -47.78 -0.91 -9.11
N GLN A 256 -48.50 -1.84 -8.44
CA GLN A 256 -47.93 -2.68 -7.38
C GLN A 256 -46.89 -3.70 -7.89
N THR A 257 -47.07 -4.21 -9.10
CA THR A 257 -46.12 -5.18 -9.69
C THR A 257 -44.83 -4.52 -10.18
N LEU A 258 -44.90 -3.28 -10.69
CA LEU A 258 -43.73 -2.47 -11.05
C LEU A 258 -42.90 -2.07 -9.82
N ASP A 259 -43.54 -1.72 -8.70
CA ASP A 259 -42.83 -1.36 -7.47
C ASP A 259 -42.11 -2.59 -6.87
N ALA A 260 -42.71 -3.79 -6.92
CA ALA A 260 -42.08 -5.02 -6.44
C ALA A 260 -40.89 -5.50 -7.30
N GLN A 261 -40.97 -5.36 -8.64
CA GLN A 261 -39.83 -5.69 -9.51
C GLN A 261 -38.68 -4.70 -9.34
N LYS A 262 -38.98 -3.43 -9.08
CA LYS A 262 -37.99 -2.37 -8.85
C LYS A 262 -37.20 -2.59 -7.56
N ASP A 263 -37.87 -2.98 -6.47
CA ASP A 263 -37.19 -3.31 -5.22
C ASP A 263 -36.21 -4.50 -5.41
N SER A 264 -36.56 -5.49 -6.24
CA SER A 264 -35.66 -6.62 -6.55
C SER A 264 -34.42 -6.22 -7.37
N LEU A 265 -34.57 -5.20 -8.22
CA LEU A 265 -33.49 -4.72 -9.06
C LEU A 265 -32.49 -3.94 -8.22
N ASP A 266 -32.96 -3.04 -7.36
CA ASP A 266 -32.12 -2.21 -6.48
C ASP A 266 -31.17 -3.03 -5.59
N ASP A 267 -31.62 -4.19 -5.08
CA ASP A 267 -30.75 -5.13 -4.34
C ASP A 267 -29.60 -5.68 -5.19
N ILE A 268 -29.83 -5.86 -6.49
CA ILE A 268 -28.80 -6.29 -7.44
C ILE A 268 -27.81 -5.16 -7.74
N PHE A 269 -28.20 -3.89 -7.66
CA PHE A 269 -27.33 -2.73 -7.94
C PHE A 269 -26.52 -2.24 -6.75
N ASP A 270 -26.89 -2.64 -5.54
CA ASP A 270 -26.30 -2.15 -4.31
C ASP A 270 -24.94 -2.82 -4.03
N GLN A 271 -24.00 -2.65 -4.96
CA GLN A 271 -22.64 -3.15 -4.87
C GLN A 271 -21.64 -2.03 -5.13
N PRO A 272 -20.48 -2.03 -4.44
CA PRO A 272 -19.44 -1.03 -4.66
C PRO A 272 -18.93 -1.04 -6.11
N ASP A 273 -18.32 0.07 -6.53
CA ASP A 273 -17.68 0.16 -7.84
C ASP A 273 -16.46 -0.77 -7.87
N ALA A 274 -16.46 -1.75 -8.77
CA ALA A 274 -15.41 -2.78 -8.88
C ALA A 274 -14.01 -2.22 -9.23
N GLU A 275 -13.92 -0.94 -9.59
CA GLU A 275 -12.66 -0.25 -9.86
C GLU A 275 -12.07 0.47 -8.63
N LEU A 276 -12.83 0.61 -7.54
CA LEU A 276 -12.35 1.21 -6.30
C LEU A 276 -11.73 0.15 -5.39
N GLN A 277 -10.54 0.44 -4.87
CA GLN A 277 -9.95 -0.35 -3.80
C GLN A 277 -10.53 0.10 -2.45
N ILE A 278 -11.39 -0.73 -1.87
CA ILE A 278 -12.04 -0.44 -0.58
C ILE A 278 -11.61 -1.49 0.43
N PRO A 279 -11.02 -1.09 1.58
CA PRO A 279 -10.65 0.27 1.99
C PRO A 279 -9.34 0.76 1.35
N GLY A 280 -9.12 2.08 1.40
CA GLY A 280 -7.80 2.71 1.21
C GLY A 280 -7.54 3.38 -0.16
N GLU A 281 -8.48 3.36 -1.11
CA GLU A 281 -8.30 4.08 -2.38
C GLU A 281 -8.14 5.59 -2.12
N VAL A 282 -7.02 6.15 -2.59
CA VAL A 282 -6.73 7.58 -2.53
C VAL A 282 -7.54 8.31 -3.61
N ILE A 283 -8.33 9.29 -3.17
CA ILE A 283 -9.25 10.05 -4.02
C ILE A 283 -9.09 11.56 -3.78
N LEU A 284 -9.66 12.34 -4.68
CA LEU A 284 -9.89 13.77 -4.49
C LEU A 284 -11.39 14.01 -4.39
N SER A 285 -11.89 14.44 -3.24
CA SER A 285 -13.32 14.55 -2.97
C SER A 285 -13.77 15.97 -2.66
N LYS A 286 -15.00 16.30 -3.05
CA LYS A 286 -15.69 17.49 -2.62
C LYS A 286 -16.50 17.22 -1.36
N MET A 287 -16.45 18.12 -0.39
CA MET A 287 -17.39 18.12 0.74
C MET A 287 -18.79 18.59 0.30
N LYS A 288 -18.88 19.50 -0.69
CA LYS A 288 -20.13 20.08 -1.19
C LYS A 288 -20.09 20.22 -2.72
N PRO A 289 -21.23 20.28 -3.44
CA PRO A 289 -21.25 20.35 -4.91
C PRO A 289 -20.39 21.45 -5.54
N LYS A 290 -20.22 22.58 -4.82
CA LYS A 290 -19.45 23.76 -5.25
C LYS A 290 -18.20 24.00 -4.40
N SER A 291 -17.75 23.01 -3.62
CA SER A 291 -16.49 23.13 -2.87
C SER A 291 -15.30 22.76 -3.74
N ASP A 292 -14.12 23.12 -3.27
CA ASP A 292 -12.85 22.62 -3.78
C ASP A 292 -12.72 21.11 -3.53
N TYR A 293 -11.79 20.49 -4.25
CA TYR A 293 -11.43 19.09 -4.08
C TYR A 293 -10.34 18.96 -3.02
N TRP A 294 -10.52 18.01 -2.11
CA TRP A 294 -9.61 17.73 -1.00
C TRP A 294 -9.13 16.28 -1.05
N PRO A 295 -7.88 16.00 -0.65
CA PRO A 295 -7.39 14.65 -0.48
C PRO A 295 -8.27 13.88 0.50
N ALA A 296 -8.71 12.70 0.08
CA ALA A 296 -9.51 11.81 0.91
C ALA A 296 -9.17 10.35 0.58
N GLN A 297 -9.57 9.44 1.47
CA GLN A 297 -9.47 7.99 1.25
C GLN A 297 -10.83 7.33 1.40
N VAL A 298 -11.10 6.31 0.59
CA VAL A 298 -12.35 5.54 0.70
C VAL A 298 -12.25 4.53 1.84
N ILE A 299 -13.13 4.64 2.84
CA ILE A 299 -13.18 3.70 3.97
C ILE A 299 -14.11 2.54 3.62
N GLU A 300 -15.34 2.82 3.22
CA GLU A 300 -16.35 1.80 2.97
C GLU A 300 -17.43 2.27 1.98
N TYR A 301 -18.16 1.30 1.44
CA TYR A 301 -19.35 1.55 0.64
C TYR A 301 -20.57 1.73 1.56
N ALA A 302 -21.25 2.87 1.45
CA ALA A 302 -22.37 3.26 2.32
C ALA A 302 -23.75 2.97 1.68
N GLY A 303 -23.79 2.22 0.59
CA GLY A 303 -25.01 1.81 -0.10
C GLY A 303 -25.58 2.83 -1.08
N LEU A 304 -26.68 2.45 -1.73
CA LEU A 304 -27.49 3.32 -2.58
C LEU A 304 -28.38 4.24 -1.74
N LYS A 305 -28.33 5.56 -1.97
CA LYS A 305 -29.23 6.53 -1.33
C LYS A 305 -30.04 7.31 -2.36
N PRO A 306 -31.30 7.68 -2.05
CA PRO A 306 -32.14 8.45 -2.95
C PRO A 306 -31.62 9.89 -3.12
N LEU A 307 -31.45 10.31 -4.37
CA LEU A 307 -30.96 11.64 -4.72
C LEU A 307 -32.07 12.69 -4.57
N HIS A 308 -32.02 13.46 -3.48
CA HIS A 308 -32.99 14.51 -3.19
C HIS A 308 -32.70 15.78 -4.01
N ARG A 309 -32.94 15.75 -5.33
CA ARG A 309 -32.90 16.96 -6.17
C ARG A 309 -34.15 17.80 -5.95
N ARG A 310 -34.06 18.84 -5.10
CA ARG A 310 -35.11 19.87 -5.00
C ARG A 310 -35.27 20.54 -6.38
N GLY A 311 -36.42 20.36 -7.01
CA GLY A 311 -36.85 21.19 -8.15
C GLY A 311 -37.20 20.47 -9.45
N PHE A 312 -36.98 19.15 -9.58
CA PHE A 312 -37.43 18.42 -10.77
C PHE A 312 -38.62 17.52 -10.45
N LYS A 313 -39.80 17.87 -10.98
CA LYS A 313 -41.03 17.05 -10.96
C LYS A 313 -40.93 15.81 -11.86
N LYS A 314 -39.77 15.14 -11.92
CA LYS A 314 -39.63 13.85 -12.63
C LYS A 314 -40.05 12.73 -11.66
N ARG A 315 -40.92 11.84 -12.16
CA ARG A 315 -41.64 10.81 -11.38
C ARG A 315 -40.76 9.66 -10.84
N ILE A 316 -39.44 9.67 -11.03
CA ILE A 316 -38.56 8.57 -10.63
C ILE A 316 -37.44 9.12 -9.73
N PRO A 317 -37.32 8.67 -8.46
CA PRO A 317 -36.19 9.01 -7.62
C PRO A 317 -34.94 8.35 -8.19
N LEU A 318 -33.98 9.16 -8.64
CA LEU A 318 -32.64 8.67 -9.01
C LEU A 318 -31.95 8.20 -7.72
N LYS A 319 -31.44 6.97 -7.68
CA LYS A 319 -30.57 6.49 -6.60
C LYS A 319 -29.11 6.75 -7.01
N GLU A 320 -28.28 7.15 -6.06
CA GLU A 320 -26.84 7.35 -6.27
C GLU A 320 -26.07 6.54 -5.22
N LYS A 321 -24.92 5.99 -5.61
CA LYS A 321 -24.01 5.28 -4.70
C LYS A 321 -23.35 6.26 -3.74
N TYR A 322 -23.30 5.91 -2.46
CA TYR A 322 -22.60 6.66 -1.44
C TYR A 322 -21.41 5.87 -0.91
N TYR A 323 -20.36 6.59 -0.58
CA TYR A 323 -19.16 6.05 0.02
C TYR A 323 -18.84 6.85 1.27
N ARG A 324 -18.44 6.14 2.32
CA ARG A 324 -17.86 6.76 3.49
C ARG A 324 -16.38 6.98 3.22
N ILE A 325 -15.98 8.24 3.28
CA ILE A 325 -14.61 8.66 3.00
C ILE A 325 -14.05 9.41 4.20
N GLU A 326 -12.75 9.35 4.40
CA GLU A 326 -12.02 10.13 5.40
C GLU A 326 -11.16 11.16 4.67
N PHE A 327 -11.35 12.43 5.00
CA PHE A 327 -10.51 13.52 4.51
C PHE A 327 -9.17 13.57 5.26
N CYS A 328 -8.21 14.31 4.71
CA CYS A 328 -6.88 14.48 5.33
C CYS A 328 -6.91 15.10 6.74
N ASP A 329 -7.98 15.79 7.12
CA ASP A 329 -8.21 16.32 8.47
C ASP A 329 -8.94 15.32 9.40
N GLN A 330 -9.04 14.06 8.97
CA GLN A 330 -9.73 12.97 9.65
C GLN A 330 -11.26 13.14 9.75
N GLU A 331 -11.85 14.12 9.04
CA GLU A 331 -13.30 14.24 8.94
C GLU A 331 -13.85 13.08 8.09
N ILE A 332 -14.80 12.33 8.66
CA ILE A 332 -15.45 11.21 7.97
C ILE A 332 -16.81 11.66 7.47
N LEU A 333 -17.03 11.56 6.15
CA LEU A 333 -18.29 11.94 5.51
C LEU A 333 -18.77 10.87 4.53
N ASP A 334 -20.09 10.67 4.51
CA ASP A 334 -20.74 9.91 3.46
C ASP A 334 -20.98 10.84 2.24
N VAL A 335 -20.21 10.64 1.17
CA VAL A 335 -20.32 11.43 -0.05
C VAL A 335 -20.88 10.60 -1.21
N PRO A 336 -21.62 11.20 -2.14
CA PRO A 336 -22.06 10.52 -3.35
C PRO A 336 -20.86 10.25 -4.28
N ARG A 337 -20.93 9.19 -5.09
CA ARG A 337 -19.88 8.81 -6.04
C ARG A 337 -19.45 9.94 -6.98
N SER A 338 -20.39 10.81 -7.37
CA SER A 338 -20.11 11.96 -8.23
C SER A 338 -19.26 13.06 -7.59
N PHE A 339 -19.05 13.04 -6.28
CA PHE A 339 -18.29 14.09 -5.58
C PHE A 339 -16.78 13.87 -5.59
N PHE A 340 -16.30 12.69 -5.95
CA PHE A 340 -14.87 12.40 -5.91
C PHE A 340 -14.30 11.84 -7.21
N LEU A 341 -13.01 12.11 -7.39
CA LEU A 341 -12.18 11.70 -8.51
C LEU A 341 -11.20 10.64 -8.04
N THR A 342 -10.99 9.62 -8.87
CA THR A 342 -10.02 8.54 -8.63
C THR A 342 -8.75 8.75 -9.46
N THR A 343 -7.68 8.03 -9.11
CA THR A 343 -6.39 8.10 -9.83
C THR A 343 -6.48 7.69 -11.31
N ASP A 344 -7.56 7.03 -11.72
CA ASP A 344 -7.84 6.64 -13.10
C ASP A 344 -8.39 7.77 -13.97
N GLN A 345 -8.86 8.85 -13.36
CA GLN A 345 -9.52 9.95 -14.04
C GLN A 345 -8.50 11.05 -14.34
N GLU A 346 -8.47 11.56 -15.58
CA GLU A 346 -7.51 12.60 -15.98
C GLU A 346 -7.71 13.88 -15.14
N GLU A 347 -8.96 14.16 -14.78
CA GLU A 347 -9.38 15.28 -13.94
C GLU A 347 -8.73 15.26 -12.56
N PHE A 348 -8.42 14.07 -12.02
CA PHE A 348 -7.71 13.92 -10.74
C PHE A 348 -6.36 14.63 -10.76
N TYR A 349 -5.69 14.68 -11.91
CA TYR A 349 -4.36 15.29 -12.06
C TYR A 349 -4.43 16.77 -12.44
N GLN A 350 -5.56 17.23 -12.96
CA GLN A 350 -5.72 18.59 -13.50
C GLN A 350 -6.42 19.53 -12.51
N VAL A 351 -7.29 19.00 -11.66
CA VAL A 351 -8.10 19.83 -10.78
C VAL A 351 -7.26 20.54 -9.71
N GLU A 352 -7.64 21.76 -9.36
CA GLU A 352 -7.03 22.45 -8.23
C GLU A 352 -7.43 21.74 -6.93
N VAL A 353 -6.42 21.38 -6.13
CA VAL A 353 -6.63 20.90 -4.77
C VAL A 353 -6.86 22.13 -3.90
N GLY A 354 -7.80 22.02 -2.95
CA GLY A 354 -8.07 23.07 -1.97
C GLY A 354 -6.79 23.57 -1.29
N LYS A 355 -6.80 24.83 -0.86
CA LYS A 355 -5.65 25.43 -0.16
C LYS A 355 -5.51 24.80 1.22
N LEU A 356 -4.62 23.82 1.32
CA LEU A 356 -4.32 23.15 2.57
C LEU A 356 -3.30 23.97 3.37
N SER A 357 -3.61 24.22 4.63
CA SER A 357 -2.62 24.69 5.61
C SER A 357 -2.30 23.49 6.48
N THR A 358 -1.18 22.82 6.23
CA THR A 358 -0.64 21.89 7.21
C THR A 358 -0.16 22.70 8.42
N ILE A 359 -0.34 22.12 9.60
CA ILE A 359 0.40 22.57 10.77
C ILE A 359 1.62 21.67 10.81
N ASP A 360 2.72 22.16 10.27
CA ASP A 360 3.98 21.43 10.33
C ASP A 360 4.42 21.37 11.79
N VAL A 361 4.84 20.19 12.25
CA VAL A 361 5.43 20.04 13.59
C VAL A 361 6.69 20.90 13.62
N SER A 362 6.70 21.95 14.43
CA SER A 362 7.89 22.80 14.51
C SER A 362 8.96 22.10 15.32
N PHE A 363 10.23 22.43 15.05
CA PHE A 363 11.33 21.89 15.84
C PHE A 363 11.22 22.34 17.31
N GLU A 364 10.72 23.55 17.53
CA GLU A 364 10.51 24.13 18.85
C GLU A 364 9.50 23.33 19.68
N ASP A 365 8.45 22.79 19.05
CA ASP A 365 7.46 21.92 19.71
C ASP A 365 8.05 20.56 20.09
N LEU A 366 9.06 20.08 19.35
CA LEU A 366 9.73 18.80 19.60
C LEU A 366 10.76 18.86 20.73
N ILE A 367 11.31 20.04 21.07
CA ILE A 367 12.40 20.16 22.06
C ILE A 367 12.07 19.45 23.38
N PRO A 368 10.89 19.66 24.02
CA PRO A 368 10.56 18.99 25.28
C PRO A 368 10.54 17.46 25.15
N GLU A 369 10.02 16.96 24.03
CA GLU A 369 9.93 15.51 23.76
C GLU A 369 11.31 14.91 23.51
N ILE A 370 12.18 15.65 22.80
CA ILE A 370 13.58 15.27 22.60
C ILE A 370 14.30 15.18 23.95
N GLU A 371 14.14 16.18 24.82
CA GLU A 371 14.77 16.20 26.15
C GLU A 371 14.31 15.03 27.02
N GLU A 372 13.03 14.64 26.92
CA GLU A 372 12.50 13.46 27.61
C GLU A 372 13.18 12.17 27.14
N GLN A 373 13.38 12.00 25.82
CA GLN A 373 13.87 10.75 25.23
C GLN A 373 15.40 10.66 25.08
N VAL A 374 16.13 11.76 25.23
CA VAL A 374 17.59 11.81 24.91
C VAL A 374 18.43 10.83 25.71
N HIS A 375 18.00 10.47 26.93
CA HIS A 375 18.70 9.51 27.78
C HIS A 375 18.71 8.09 27.17
N LEU A 376 17.70 7.73 26.39
CA LEU A 376 17.67 6.46 25.65
C LEU A 376 18.71 6.47 24.52
N LEU A 377 18.90 7.60 23.83
CA LEU A 377 19.98 7.75 22.85
C LEU A 377 21.36 7.67 23.50
N ASP A 378 21.50 8.20 24.73
CA ASP A 378 22.73 8.07 25.51
C ASP A 378 23.06 6.58 25.73
N LEU A 379 22.08 5.70 25.93
CA LEU A 379 22.32 4.25 26.02
C LEU A 379 22.77 3.63 24.69
N VAL A 380 22.20 4.09 23.57
CA VAL A 380 22.54 3.60 22.23
C VAL A 380 23.99 3.97 21.88
N ILE A 381 24.39 5.22 22.07
CA ILE A 381 25.75 5.69 21.75
C ILE A 381 26.82 5.10 22.67
N GLN A 382 26.42 4.66 23.88
CA GLN A 382 27.27 3.90 24.80
C GLN A 382 27.39 2.41 24.45
N GLY A 383 26.63 1.94 23.46
CA GLY A 383 26.56 0.53 23.10
C GLY A 383 25.84 -0.34 24.14
N ARG A 384 24.90 0.25 24.89
CA ARG A 384 24.18 -0.38 26.02
C ARG A 384 22.65 -0.38 25.84
N SER A 385 22.14 -0.11 24.65
CA SER A 385 20.69 -0.19 24.40
C SER A 385 20.16 -1.61 24.63
N ALA A 386 18.94 -1.70 25.15
CA ALA A 386 18.26 -2.96 25.38
C ALA A 386 17.70 -3.58 24.08
N ASP A 387 17.51 -2.77 23.03
CA ASP A 387 17.00 -3.26 21.74
C ASP A 387 18.10 -3.99 20.95
N PRO A 388 17.97 -5.31 20.72
CA PRO A 388 18.95 -6.09 19.97
C PRO A 388 19.06 -5.69 18.49
N ILE A 389 17.97 -5.20 17.87
CA ILE A 389 17.95 -4.77 16.47
C ILE A 389 18.77 -3.49 16.33
N LEU A 390 18.50 -2.51 17.19
CA LEU A 390 19.25 -1.26 17.22
C LEU A 390 20.72 -1.48 17.58
N MET A 391 21.02 -2.36 18.53
CA MET A 391 22.40 -2.72 18.88
C MET A 391 23.13 -3.43 17.73
N LYS A 392 22.43 -4.23 16.93
CA LYS A 392 22.99 -4.80 15.70
C LYS A 392 23.28 -3.72 14.67
N LYS A 393 22.41 -2.73 14.48
CA LYS A 393 22.64 -1.57 13.60
C LYS A 393 23.85 -0.75 14.06
N HIS A 394 23.92 -0.43 15.36
CA HIS A 394 25.05 0.27 15.99
C HIS A 394 26.38 -0.44 15.71
N LYS A 395 26.48 -1.74 16.05
CA LYS A 395 27.70 -2.53 15.80
C LYS A 395 28.06 -2.61 14.32
N ASN A 396 27.09 -2.87 13.45
CA ASN A 396 27.31 -2.94 12.00
C ASN A 396 27.86 -1.61 11.45
N PHE A 397 27.36 -0.47 11.91
CA PHE A 397 27.84 0.84 11.47
C PHE A 397 29.28 1.08 11.92
N LEU A 398 29.60 0.74 13.18
CA LEU A 398 30.94 0.93 13.73
C LEU A 398 31.97 0.02 13.05
N GLU A 399 31.65 -1.27 12.88
CA GLU A 399 32.58 -2.29 12.40
C GLU A 399 32.77 -2.30 10.88
N ASN A 400 31.74 -1.92 10.09
CA ASN A 400 31.75 -2.11 8.65
C ASN A 400 31.50 -0.79 7.90
N PRO A 401 32.57 -0.14 7.39
CA PRO A 401 32.45 1.09 6.60
C PRO A 401 31.60 0.94 5.34
N LYS A 402 31.45 -0.28 4.79
CA LYS A 402 30.64 -0.53 3.59
C LYS A 402 29.15 -0.56 3.88
N THR A 403 28.76 -0.84 5.12
CA THR A 403 27.36 -0.79 5.58
C THR A 403 26.96 0.57 6.11
N ARG A 404 27.87 1.55 6.11
CA ARG A 404 27.56 2.98 6.26
C ARG A 404 26.91 3.49 4.96
N GLY A 405 25.82 2.82 4.60
CA GLY A 405 25.05 3.06 3.40
C GLY A 405 24.12 4.24 3.62
N ARG A 406 23.93 5.02 2.56
CA ARG A 406 22.96 6.12 2.52
C ARG A 406 21.61 5.64 3.06
N ILE A 407 20.96 6.48 3.86
CA ILE A 407 19.53 6.38 4.20
C ILE A 407 18.80 5.92 2.94
N PRO A 408 18.06 4.79 2.97
CA PRO A 408 17.29 4.37 1.81
C PRO A 408 16.45 5.54 1.31
N ASN A 409 16.45 5.80 -0.01
CA ASN A 409 15.74 6.94 -0.59
C ASN A 409 14.22 6.93 -0.30
N ASP A 410 13.69 5.80 0.19
CA ASP A 410 12.28 5.58 0.49
C ASP A 410 11.98 5.63 2.00
N VAL A 411 12.92 6.01 2.87
CA VAL A 411 12.62 6.21 4.29
C VAL A 411 11.69 7.41 4.44
N LYS A 412 10.53 7.16 5.03
CA LYS A 412 9.55 8.17 5.41
C LYS A 412 9.58 8.34 6.91
N TYR A 413 9.33 9.56 7.35
CA TYR A 413 9.24 9.90 8.78
C TYR A 413 7.84 10.45 9.09
N GLY A 414 6.81 9.86 8.48
CA GLY A 414 5.41 10.27 8.68
C GLY A 414 5.21 11.78 8.56
N LYS A 415 4.73 12.37 9.66
CA LYS A 415 4.45 13.81 9.82
C LYS A 415 5.68 14.74 9.96
N TYR A 416 6.90 14.21 10.09
CA TYR A 416 8.09 15.02 10.29
C TYR A 416 8.75 15.36 8.95
N CYS A 417 8.81 16.66 8.63
CA CYS A 417 9.43 17.13 7.39
C CYS A 417 10.97 17.12 7.48
N GLU A 418 11.64 17.14 6.32
CA GLU A 418 13.11 17.08 6.21
C GLU A 418 13.82 18.19 6.99
N ASP A 419 13.28 19.41 6.96
CA ASP A 419 13.83 20.56 7.69
C ASP A 419 13.84 20.34 9.21
N VAL A 420 12.77 19.71 9.75
CA VAL A 420 12.67 19.39 11.18
C VAL A 420 13.67 18.29 11.53
N LEU A 421 13.75 17.23 10.73
CA LEU A 421 14.72 16.15 10.92
C LEU A 421 16.16 16.67 10.88
N GLN A 422 16.45 17.64 10.00
CA GLN A 422 17.74 18.30 9.94
C GLN A 422 18.05 19.06 11.24
N LYS A 423 17.12 19.88 11.74
CA LYS A 423 17.28 20.60 13.01
C LYS A 423 17.45 19.64 14.20
N VAL A 424 16.69 18.55 14.25
CA VAL A 424 16.84 17.48 15.26
C VAL A 424 18.24 16.86 15.18
N GLY A 425 18.73 16.57 13.98
CA GLY A 425 20.09 16.07 13.78
C GLY A 425 21.17 17.07 14.20
N GLU A 426 20.99 18.35 13.91
CA GLU A 426 21.89 19.43 14.36
C GLU A 426 21.92 19.55 15.88
N TYR A 427 20.76 19.45 16.55
CA TYR A 427 20.65 19.42 18.00
C TYR A 427 21.40 18.23 18.63
N ILE A 428 21.18 17.02 18.10
CA ILE A 428 21.89 15.82 18.55
C ILE A 428 23.40 15.94 18.29
N LYS A 429 23.79 16.51 17.15
CA LYS A 429 25.18 16.75 16.79
C LYS A 429 25.85 17.72 17.76
N GLU A 430 25.19 18.82 18.09
CA GLU A 430 25.70 19.77 19.08
C GLU A 430 25.89 19.09 20.44
N ARG A 431 24.95 18.26 20.88
CA ARG A 431 25.05 17.53 22.15
C ARG A 431 26.26 16.60 22.21
N TYR A 432 26.47 15.77 21.19
CA TYR A 432 27.50 14.71 21.25
C TYR A 432 28.85 15.09 20.67
N LEU A 433 28.92 16.05 19.74
CA LEU A 433 30.16 16.42 19.05
C LEU A 433 30.77 17.72 19.58
N SER A 434 30.01 18.56 20.30
CA SER A 434 30.58 19.78 20.89
C SER A 434 31.49 19.44 22.07
N SER A 435 32.68 20.04 22.08
CA SER A 435 33.76 19.74 23.03
C SER A 435 33.42 20.05 24.49
N THR A 436 32.32 20.75 24.75
CA THR A 436 31.92 21.28 26.06
C THR A 436 31.18 20.27 26.94
N SER A 437 30.72 19.13 26.39
CA SER A 437 29.70 18.28 27.03
C SER A 437 30.20 16.90 27.49
N ILE A 438 31.51 16.64 27.50
CA ILE A 438 32.05 15.27 27.69
C ILE A 438 32.10 14.87 29.18
N ASN A 439 30.94 14.60 29.77
CA ASN A 439 30.81 13.76 30.97
C ASN A 439 30.17 12.40 30.66
N TYR A 440 29.94 12.08 29.38
CA TYR A 440 29.30 10.84 28.96
C TYR A 440 30.34 9.77 28.59
N HIS A 441 30.11 8.54 29.05
CA HIS A 441 30.93 7.37 28.72
C HIS A 441 30.64 6.86 27.29
N LEU A 442 30.94 7.63 26.26
CA LEU A 442 30.70 7.24 24.86
C LEU A 442 31.45 5.95 24.47
N ASP A 443 30.89 5.17 23.53
CA ASP A 443 31.57 4.00 23.00
C ASP A 443 32.92 4.41 22.37
N GLY A 444 34.00 3.74 22.78
CA GLY A 444 35.34 4.02 22.30
C GLY A 444 35.52 3.78 20.79
N GLN A 445 34.69 2.96 20.15
CA GLN A 445 34.66 2.79 18.70
C GLN A 445 33.99 3.98 18.02
N PHE A 446 32.91 4.52 18.60
CA PHE A 446 32.26 5.73 18.10
C PHE A 446 33.23 6.93 18.14
N LEU A 447 34.00 7.06 19.23
CA LEU A 447 35.01 8.12 19.36
C LEU A 447 36.12 8.06 18.29
N LYS A 448 36.38 6.88 17.72
CA LYS A 448 37.38 6.68 16.65
C LYS A 448 36.89 7.07 15.27
N LEU A 449 35.59 7.30 15.09
CA LEU A 449 35.02 7.76 13.82
C LEU A 449 35.50 9.18 13.49
N SER A 450 35.62 9.48 12.20
CA SER A 450 35.78 10.85 11.71
C SER A 450 34.52 11.68 11.95
N GLU A 451 34.64 13.01 11.99
CA GLU A 451 33.50 13.92 12.18
C GLU A 451 32.37 13.72 11.16
N SER A 452 32.70 13.41 9.90
CA SER A 452 31.71 13.07 8.87
C SER A 452 31.01 11.75 9.18
N GLU A 453 31.73 10.74 9.65
CA GLU A 453 31.15 9.44 10.00
C GLU A 453 30.30 9.52 11.28
N LYS A 454 30.68 10.37 12.24
CA LYS A 454 29.85 10.65 13.43
C LYS A 454 28.58 11.39 13.05
N THR A 455 28.68 12.38 12.16
CA THR A 455 27.51 13.09 11.63
C THR A 455 26.58 12.11 10.91
N GLN A 456 27.14 11.23 10.07
CA GLN A 456 26.37 10.19 9.40
C GLN A 456 25.73 9.21 10.40
N TYR A 457 26.44 8.78 11.44
CA TYR A 457 25.90 7.93 12.51
C TYR A 457 24.68 8.58 13.19
N ILE A 458 24.75 9.90 13.43
CA ILE A 458 23.63 10.65 14.02
C ILE A 458 22.39 10.56 13.12
N PHE A 459 22.52 10.84 11.82
CA PHE A 459 21.37 10.82 10.90
C PHE A 459 20.89 9.42 10.51
N ASP A 460 21.78 8.42 10.46
CA ASP A 460 21.42 7.06 10.04
C ASP A 460 20.87 6.20 11.20
N ILE A 461 21.21 6.54 12.45
CA ILE A 461 20.86 5.73 13.64
C ILE A 461 20.12 6.56 14.69
N LEU A 462 20.69 7.67 15.15
CA LEU A 462 20.12 8.38 16.32
C LEU A 462 18.86 9.17 16.01
N VAL A 463 18.82 9.91 14.89
CA VAL A 463 17.65 10.69 14.50
C VAL A 463 16.43 9.78 14.25
N PRO A 464 16.53 8.70 13.45
CA PRO A 464 15.40 7.79 13.25
C PRO A 464 14.90 7.18 14.56
N GLU A 465 15.82 6.78 15.44
CA GLU A 465 15.48 6.21 16.74
C GLU A 465 14.77 7.24 17.64
N LEU A 466 15.26 8.48 17.67
CA LEU A 466 14.64 9.53 18.46
C LEU A 466 13.22 9.83 17.99
N ILE A 467 13.03 9.97 16.68
CA ILE A 467 11.73 10.24 16.07
C ILE A 467 10.77 9.06 16.34
N TRP A 468 11.28 7.84 16.26
CA TRP A 468 10.54 6.64 16.65
C TRP A 468 10.06 6.72 18.11
N LEU A 469 10.99 6.94 19.06
CA LEU A 469 10.70 7.01 20.49
C LEU A 469 9.68 8.11 20.85
N ILE A 470 9.86 9.31 20.27
CA ILE A 470 8.93 10.42 20.45
C ILE A 470 7.53 10.03 19.97
N THR A 471 7.43 9.44 18.79
CA THR A 471 6.14 9.07 18.20
C THR A 471 5.45 7.98 19.02
N VAL A 472 6.19 6.97 19.49
CA VAL A 472 5.66 5.95 20.41
C VAL A 472 5.16 6.58 21.71
N GLN A 473 5.90 7.53 22.29
CA GLN A 473 5.50 8.18 23.54
C GLN A 473 4.22 9.02 23.37
N GLN A 474 4.07 9.71 22.24
CA GLN A 474 2.84 10.44 21.91
C GLN A 474 1.64 9.49 21.83
N TYR A 475 1.75 8.40 21.05
CA TYR A 475 0.67 7.41 20.97
C TYR A 475 0.40 6.68 22.28
N ALA A 476 1.42 6.43 23.11
CA ALA A 476 1.23 5.85 24.43
C ALA A 476 0.48 6.79 25.38
N SER A 477 0.64 8.11 25.20
CA SER A 477 -0.11 9.12 25.95
C SER A 477 -1.56 9.19 25.47
N ASP A 478 -1.79 9.21 24.15
CA ASP A 478 -3.13 9.21 23.56
C ASP A 478 -3.91 7.93 23.91
N ALA A 479 -3.24 6.76 23.84
CA ALA A 479 -3.84 5.47 24.15
C ALA A 479 -4.29 5.36 25.62
N LYS A 480 -3.62 6.06 26.56
CA LYS A 480 -4.09 6.13 27.96
C LYS A 480 -5.41 6.90 28.09
N GLU A 481 -5.71 7.81 27.18
CA GLU A 481 -6.98 8.55 27.17
C GLU A 481 -8.09 7.78 26.43
N GLU A 482 -7.73 6.99 25.42
CA GLU A 482 -8.70 6.29 24.56
C GLU A 482 -9.05 4.86 25.02
N LEU A 483 -8.09 4.11 25.57
CA LEU A 483 -8.30 2.72 25.95
C LEU A 483 -9.06 2.62 27.30
N PRO A 484 -9.72 1.46 27.56
CA PRO A 484 -10.34 1.21 28.85
C PRO A 484 -9.36 1.40 30.01
N GLU A 485 -9.81 1.97 31.13
CA GLU A 485 -8.96 2.24 32.31
C GLU A 485 -8.23 0.99 32.87
N ASN A 486 -8.69 -0.21 32.50
CA ASN A 486 -8.09 -1.49 32.89
C ASN A 486 -7.07 -2.06 31.89
N ALA A 487 -6.75 -1.34 30.81
CA ALA A 487 -5.69 -1.74 29.89
C ALA A 487 -4.35 -1.78 30.63
N SER A 488 -3.60 -2.86 30.45
CA SER A 488 -2.28 -3.01 31.01
C SER A 488 -1.28 -2.06 30.34
N THR A 489 -0.22 -1.69 31.05
CA THR A 489 0.87 -0.86 30.48
C THR A 489 1.48 -1.51 29.24
N GLU A 490 1.54 -2.84 29.19
CA GLU A 490 2.06 -3.60 28.05
C GLU A 490 1.17 -3.46 26.82
N GLU A 491 -0.16 -3.60 26.98
CA GLU A 491 -1.13 -3.41 25.89
C GLU A 491 -1.10 -1.99 25.32
N ILE A 492 -0.98 -0.98 26.20
CA ILE A 492 -0.86 0.44 25.80
C ILE A 492 0.41 0.63 24.96
N TRP A 493 1.53 0.06 25.39
CA TRP A 493 2.80 0.21 24.69
C TRP A 493 2.84 -0.55 23.37
N GLU A 494 2.28 -1.76 23.31
CA GLU A 494 2.17 -2.54 22.07
C GLU A 494 1.31 -1.80 21.04
N TYR A 495 0.17 -1.25 21.47
CA TYR A 495 -0.67 -0.40 20.63
C TYR A 495 0.10 0.82 20.12
N ALA A 496 0.81 1.52 21.01
CA ALA A 496 1.57 2.72 20.66
C ALA A 496 2.71 2.45 19.68
N GLN A 497 3.44 1.35 19.86
CA GLN A 497 4.47 0.90 18.92
C GLN A 497 3.88 0.58 17.56
N LYS A 498 2.75 -0.13 17.52
CA LYS A 498 2.09 -0.45 16.25
C LYS A 498 1.62 0.82 15.53
N ALA A 499 0.96 1.73 16.24
CA ALA A 499 0.48 2.99 15.69
C ALA A 499 1.62 3.87 15.19
N ALA A 500 2.72 3.98 15.95
CA ALA A 500 3.92 4.72 15.53
C ALA A 500 4.58 4.10 14.27
N ALA A 501 4.61 2.77 14.15
CA ALA A 501 5.13 2.09 12.95
C ALA A 501 4.32 2.44 11.72
N GLU A 502 3.00 2.45 11.85
CA GLU A 502 2.09 2.82 10.78
C GLU A 502 2.25 4.30 10.41
N ASP A 503 2.25 5.21 11.40
CA ASP A 503 2.37 6.67 11.18
C ASP A 503 3.69 7.06 10.50
N ILE A 504 4.82 6.47 10.94
CA ILE A 504 6.13 6.78 10.36
C ILE A 504 6.27 6.23 8.94
N GLN A 505 5.70 5.06 8.65
CA GLN A 505 5.79 4.42 7.33
C GLN A 505 4.78 4.99 6.33
N GLU A 506 3.64 5.44 6.80
CA GLU A 506 2.57 5.96 5.96
C GLU A 506 2.92 7.39 5.51
N ALA A 507 2.93 7.60 4.19
CA ALA A 507 2.97 8.97 3.69
C ALA A 507 1.62 9.62 3.98
N ASP A 508 1.63 10.89 4.40
CA ASP A 508 0.42 11.70 4.49
C ASP A 508 -0.39 11.53 3.20
N LEU A 509 -1.71 11.44 3.34
CA LEU A 509 -2.65 11.41 2.24
C LEU A 509 -2.42 12.56 1.24
N VAL A 510 -2.07 13.74 1.75
CA VAL A 510 -1.71 14.90 0.92
C VAL A 510 -0.45 14.59 0.09
N ASP A 511 0.60 14.07 0.71
CA ASP A 511 1.85 13.68 0.05
C ASP A 511 1.64 12.55 -0.96
N LYS A 512 0.77 11.59 -0.65
CA LYS A 512 0.38 10.53 -1.59
C LYS A 512 -0.26 11.15 -2.85
N VAL A 513 -1.24 12.04 -2.68
CA VAL A 513 -1.91 12.72 -3.82
C VAL A 513 -0.90 13.55 -4.63
N MET A 514 -0.07 14.35 -3.97
CA MET A 514 0.92 15.20 -4.63
C MET A 514 2.00 14.37 -5.33
N GLY A 515 2.47 13.30 -4.70
CA GLY A 515 3.41 12.34 -5.29
C GLY A 515 2.85 11.67 -6.55
N LEU A 516 1.57 11.28 -6.54
CA LEU A 516 0.89 10.73 -7.72
C LEU A 516 0.84 11.74 -8.87
N ARG A 517 0.55 13.01 -8.57
CA ARG A 517 0.53 14.09 -9.57
C ARG A 517 1.90 14.38 -10.16
N ILE A 518 2.94 14.47 -9.32
CA ILE A 518 4.31 14.70 -9.76
C ILE A 518 4.79 13.55 -10.66
N ARG A 519 4.54 12.29 -10.26
CA ARG A 519 4.89 11.11 -11.06
C ARG A 519 4.20 11.11 -12.42
N LYS A 520 2.90 11.44 -12.47
CA LYS A 520 2.15 11.52 -13.74
C LYS A 520 2.74 12.58 -14.67
N LYS A 521 3.10 13.75 -14.13
CA LYS A 521 3.75 14.82 -14.89
C LYS A 521 5.11 14.37 -15.43
N ALA A 522 5.95 13.77 -14.59
CA ALA A 522 7.26 13.26 -14.99
C ALA A 522 7.17 12.19 -16.10
N MET A 523 6.17 11.30 -16.04
CA MET A 523 5.91 10.33 -17.10
C MET A 523 5.47 11.01 -18.41
N GLY A 524 4.61 12.03 -18.33
CA GLY A 524 4.20 12.82 -19.49
C GLY A 524 5.37 13.52 -20.16
N ASP A 525 6.23 14.17 -19.38
CA ASP A 525 7.44 14.84 -19.88
C ASP A 525 8.39 13.84 -20.56
N GLN A 526 8.52 12.62 -20.00
CA GLN A 526 9.34 11.57 -20.57
C GLN A 526 8.76 11.00 -21.89
N GLU A 527 7.43 10.89 -22.01
CA GLU A 527 6.77 10.49 -23.25
C GLU A 527 6.92 11.54 -24.34
N ASP A 528 6.80 12.83 -24.00
CA ASP A 528 7.00 13.94 -24.91
C ASP A 528 8.46 14.04 -25.40
N GLU A 529 9.44 13.82 -24.51
CA GLU A 529 10.84 13.75 -24.91
C GLU A 529 11.12 12.56 -25.85
N LYS A 530 10.53 11.39 -25.57
CA LYS A 530 10.64 10.22 -26.45
C LYS A 530 10.03 10.51 -27.82
N ALA A 531 8.86 11.15 -27.87
CA ALA A 531 8.20 11.54 -29.12
C ALA A 531 9.07 12.51 -29.94
N LYS A 532 9.62 13.56 -29.29
CA LYS A 532 10.54 14.52 -29.92
C LYS A 532 11.82 13.84 -30.43
N CYS A 533 12.35 12.85 -29.69
CA CYS A 533 13.52 12.08 -30.09
C CYS A 533 13.23 11.23 -31.34
N ILE A 534 12.05 10.61 -31.42
CA ILE A 534 11.60 9.85 -32.60
C ILE A 534 11.45 10.79 -33.81
N GLU A 535 10.83 11.95 -33.64
CA GLU A 535 10.63 12.94 -34.70
C GLU A 535 11.95 13.50 -35.26
N ARG A 536 12.94 13.73 -34.39
CA ARG A 536 14.30 14.12 -34.83
C ARG A 536 14.98 13.01 -35.62
N LYS A 537 14.81 11.75 -35.22
CA LYS A 537 15.38 10.60 -35.94
C LYS A 537 14.73 10.39 -37.31
N THR A 538 13.41 10.53 -37.42
CA THR A 538 12.69 10.42 -38.70
C THR A 538 13.07 11.57 -39.64
N SER A 539 13.13 12.81 -39.12
CA SER A 539 13.56 13.99 -39.90
C SER A 539 14.98 13.85 -40.44
N ASN A 540 15.92 13.34 -39.62
CA ASN A 540 17.29 13.10 -40.06
C ASN A 540 17.39 11.96 -41.09
N SER A 541 16.56 10.92 -40.97
CA SER A 541 16.49 9.84 -41.95
C SER A 541 16.02 10.35 -43.31
N GLN A 542 14.95 11.15 -43.34
CA GLN A 542 14.42 11.76 -44.57
C GLN A 542 15.44 12.67 -45.26
N ARG A 543 16.18 13.49 -44.49
CA ARG A 543 17.26 14.33 -45.04
C ARG A 543 18.38 13.50 -45.67
N LYS A 544 18.72 12.34 -45.10
CA LYS A 544 19.72 11.42 -45.68
C LYS A 544 19.23 10.69 -46.94
N THR A 545 17.93 10.54 -47.14
CA THR A 545 17.38 9.90 -48.35
C THR A 545 17.20 10.89 -49.51
N GLN A 546 17.12 12.19 -49.21
CA GLN A 546 17.01 13.26 -50.21
C GLN A 546 18.37 13.82 -50.68
N ALA A 547 19.41 13.64 -49.88
CA ALA A 547 20.80 13.90 -50.25
C ALA A 547 21.40 12.65 -50.91
#